data_AF-A0A8B3NEB4-F1
#
_entry.id   AF-A0A8B3NEB4-F1
#
_cell.length_a   1.000
_cell.length_b   1.000
_cell.length_c   1.000
_cell.angle_alpha   90.00
_cell.angle_beta   90.00
_cell.angle_gamma   90.00
#
_symmetry.space_group_name_H-M   'P 1'
#
loop_
_entity.id
_entity.type
_entity.pdbx_description
1 polymer ?
#
loop_
_entity_poly.entity_id
_entity_poly.type
_entity_poly.pdbx_seq_one_letter_code
_entity_poly.pdbx_strand_id
1 'polypeptide(L)'
;LLGTRAGLREMPKPETVAIAVKEMHFLPEEVIGQRFGVKGDEGCVIEAVGTISRSMAGLGFLYTNKESISLGIGCLVSDFAATMESPSALLDAMKN
;
A
#
# COMPACT_ATOMS: atom_id res chain seq x y z
N LEU A 1 -2.51 18.33 -11.48
CA LEU A 1 -1.97 19.68 -11.14
C LEU A 1 -3.05 20.77 -11.03
N LEU A 2 -4.34 20.43 -10.84
CA LEU A 2 -5.41 21.45 -10.79
C LEU A 2 -5.27 22.40 -9.60
N GLY A 3 -5.04 21.88 -8.39
CA GLY A 3 -4.86 22.72 -7.19
C GLY A 3 -3.68 23.68 -7.28
N THR A 4 -2.55 23.24 -7.83
CA THR A 4 -1.37 24.11 -8.05
C THR A 4 -1.64 25.18 -9.10
N ARG A 5 -2.28 24.81 -10.22
CA ARG A 5 -2.63 25.78 -11.28
C ARG A 5 -3.69 26.78 -10.83
N ALA A 6 -4.58 26.39 -9.91
CA ALA A 6 -5.59 27.26 -9.32
C ALA A 6 -5.07 28.11 -8.14
N GLY A 7 -3.78 28.00 -7.77
CA GLY A 7 -3.19 28.73 -6.64
C GLY A 7 -3.64 28.25 -5.26
N LEU A 8 -4.31 27.09 -5.17
CA LEU A 8 -4.84 26.55 -3.91
C LEU A 8 -3.79 25.82 -3.06
N ARG A 9 -2.67 25.42 -3.67
CA ARG A 9 -1.56 24.76 -2.97
C ARG A 9 -0.26 24.81 -3.79
N GLU A 10 0.86 24.68 -3.11
CA GLU A 10 2.16 24.48 -3.76
C GLU A 10 2.26 23.11 -4.47
N MET A 11 3.27 22.97 -5.34
CA MET A 11 3.60 21.67 -5.92
C MET A 11 4.18 20.78 -4.82
N PRO A 12 3.72 19.52 -4.67
CA PRO A 12 4.27 18.63 -3.65
C PRO A 12 5.74 18.33 -3.93
N LYS A 13 6.55 18.31 -2.86
CA LYS A 13 7.94 17.87 -2.94
C LYS A 13 8.04 16.35 -2.76
N PRO A 14 9.02 15.66 -3.37
CA PRO A 14 9.17 14.20 -3.27
C PRO A 14 9.14 13.62 -1.85
N GLU A 15 9.68 14.36 -0.87
CA GLU A 15 9.73 13.98 0.55
C GLU A 15 8.38 14.14 1.28
N THR A 16 7.37 14.72 0.64
CA THR A 16 6.03 14.97 1.21
C THR A 16 4.93 14.12 0.57
N VAL A 17 5.29 13.27 -0.37
CA VAL A 17 4.35 12.38 -1.09
C VAL A 17 4.91 10.97 -1.16
N ALA A 18 4.03 9.99 -1.03
CA ALA A 18 4.35 8.59 -1.22
C ALA A 18 3.78 8.08 -2.54
N ILE A 19 4.50 7.13 -3.17
CA ILE A 19 3.93 6.28 -4.21
C ILE A 19 3.51 5.00 -3.53
N ALA A 20 2.23 4.66 -3.66
CA ALA A 20 1.70 3.38 -3.23
C ALA A 20 1.30 2.56 -4.44
N VAL A 21 1.69 1.28 -4.42
CA VAL A 21 1.15 0.27 -5.34
C VAL A 21 0.26 -0.68 -4.56
N LYS A 22 -0.80 -1.14 -5.23
CA LYS A 22 -1.82 -1.98 -4.63
C LYS A 22 -2.27 -3.02 -5.63
N GLU A 23 -2.40 -4.25 -5.16
CA GLU A 23 -3.09 -5.35 -5.82
C GLU A 23 -4.40 -5.68 -5.10
N MET A 24 -5.35 -6.20 -5.87
CA MET A 24 -6.60 -6.73 -5.35
C MET A 24 -6.69 -8.21 -5.73
N HIS A 25 -6.86 -9.07 -4.74
CA HIS A 25 -7.01 -10.50 -4.95
C HIS A 25 -8.42 -10.92 -4.57
N PHE A 26 -9.19 -11.39 -5.54
CA PHE A 26 -10.52 -11.94 -5.29
C PHE A 26 -10.40 -13.28 -4.58
N LEU A 27 -11.14 -13.43 -3.49
CA LEU A 27 -11.19 -14.62 -2.65
C LEU A 27 -12.62 -14.81 -2.15
N PRO A 28 -13.13 -16.04 -2.03
CA PRO A 28 -14.41 -16.28 -1.41
C PRO A 28 -14.44 -15.73 0.02
N GLU A 29 -15.59 -15.17 0.43
CA GLU A 29 -15.79 -14.60 1.76
C GLU A 29 -15.43 -15.59 2.87
N GLU A 30 -15.79 -16.86 2.72
CA GLU A 30 -15.45 -17.93 3.67
C GLU A 30 -13.92 -18.08 3.85
N VAL A 31 -13.15 -17.99 2.76
CA VAL A 31 -11.69 -18.09 2.80
C VAL A 31 -11.09 -16.87 3.52
N ILE A 32 -11.65 -15.69 3.32
CA ILE A 32 -11.23 -14.47 4.02
C ILE A 32 -11.53 -14.61 5.52
N GLY A 33 -12.75 -15.03 5.87
CA GLY A 33 -13.15 -15.26 7.26
C GLY A 33 -12.27 -16.28 7.97
N GLN A 34 -11.94 -17.41 7.31
CA GLN A 34 -11.05 -18.43 7.85
C GLN A 34 -9.61 -17.94 8.06
N ARG A 35 -9.06 -17.13 7.15
CA ARG A 35 -7.66 -16.66 7.21
C ARG A 35 -7.44 -15.51 8.18
N PHE A 36 -8.41 -14.60 8.27
CA PHE A 36 -8.27 -13.36 9.04
C PHE A 36 -9.10 -13.35 10.34
N GLY A 37 -9.88 -14.40 10.59
CA GLY A 37 -10.65 -14.55 11.83
C GLY A 37 -11.84 -13.60 11.95
N VAL A 38 -12.40 -13.16 10.82
CA VAL A 38 -13.52 -12.20 10.74
C VAL A 38 -14.83 -12.88 10.37
N LYS A 39 -15.97 -12.32 10.79
CA LYS A 39 -17.32 -12.85 10.49
C LYS A 39 -18.29 -11.74 10.04
N GLY A 40 -19.18 -12.06 9.10
CA GLY A 40 -20.21 -11.13 8.64
C GLY A 40 -19.60 -9.85 8.07
N ASP A 41 -19.96 -8.69 8.64
CA ASP A 41 -19.46 -7.37 8.22
C ASP A 41 -18.19 -6.92 8.97
N GLU A 42 -17.53 -7.79 9.74
CA GLU A 42 -16.24 -7.50 10.36
C GLU A 42 -15.12 -7.39 9.31
N GLY A 43 -14.08 -6.63 9.65
CA GLY A 43 -12.89 -6.48 8.80
C GLY A 43 -11.60 -6.50 9.62
N CYS A 44 -10.53 -6.92 8.96
CA CYS A 44 -9.18 -6.90 9.49
C CYS A 44 -8.32 -5.96 8.67
N VAL A 45 -7.52 -5.15 9.37
CA VAL A 45 -6.48 -4.31 8.82
C VAL A 45 -5.16 -4.77 9.40
N ILE A 46 -4.22 -5.09 8.51
CA ILE A 46 -2.84 -5.40 8.87
C ILE A 46 -1.97 -4.31 8.28
N GLU A 47 -1.17 -3.68 9.12
CA GLU A 47 -0.12 -2.75 8.74
C GLU A 47 1.23 -3.40 9.05
N ALA A 48 2.13 -3.36 8.07
CA ALA A 48 3.42 -4.04 8.13
C ALA A 48 4.55 -3.03 7.97
N VAL A 49 5.53 -3.10 8.87
CA VAL A 49 6.74 -2.26 8.87
C VAL A 49 7.97 -3.14 9.01
N GLY A 50 9.10 -2.67 8.50
CA GLY A 50 10.38 -3.35 8.62
C GLY A 50 11.09 -3.51 7.29
N THR A 51 11.82 -4.61 7.12
CA THR A 51 12.67 -4.86 5.93
C THR A 51 11.88 -4.97 4.63
N ILE A 52 10.55 -5.13 4.69
CA ILE A 52 9.67 -5.17 3.53
C ILE A 52 9.74 -3.91 2.66
N SER A 53 10.10 -2.74 3.23
CA SER A 53 10.26 -1.49 2.51
C SER A 53 11.69 -1.25 2.01
N ARG A 54 12.59 -2.24 2.17
CA ARG A 54 14.01 -2.14 1.79
C ARG A 54 14.70 -0.90 2.36
N SER A 55 14.44 -0.63 3.64
CA SER A 55 14.95 0.53 4.38
C SER A 55 14.40 1.90 3.93
N MET A 56 13.47 1.94 2.99
CA MET A 56 12.72 3.16 2.66
C MET A 56 11.69 3.47 3.74
N ALA A 57 11.37 4.75 3.93
CA ALA A 57 10.26 5.19 4.76
C ALA A 57 8.95 4.80 4.08
N GLY A 58 8.36 3.69 4.54
CA GLY A 58 7.17 3.12 3.94
C GLY A 58 6.42 2.16 4.83
N LEU A 59 5.21 1.82 4.39
CA LEU A 59 4.24 1.01 5.10
C LEU A 59 3.60 0.02 4.11
N GLY A 60 3.68 -1.27 4.43
CA GLY A 60 2.89 -2.30 3.76
C GLY A 60 1.53 -2.42 4.43
N PHE A 61 0.50 -2.74 3.66
CA PHE A 61 -0.86 -2.89 4.18
C PHE A 61 -1.58 -4.08 3.56
N LEU A 62 -2.44 -4.72 4.34
CA LEU A 62 -3.40 -5.72 3.89
C LEU A 62 -4.76 -5.45 4.53
N TYR A 63 -5.78 -5.24 3.69
CA TYR A 63 -7.16 -5.03 4.13
C TYR A 63 -8.07 -6.14 3.61
N THR A 64 -8.96 -6.64 4.47
CA THR A 64 -10.04 -7.55 4.05
C THR A 64 -11.23 -6.75 3.51
N ASN A 65 -11.67 -7.08 2.31
CA ASN A 65 -12.97 -6.68 1.77
C ASN A 65 -13.94 -7.88 1.82
N LYS A 66 -15.19 -7.70 1.38
CA LYS A 66 -16.19 -8.79 1.36
C LYS A 66 -15.79 -9.96 0.44
N GLU A 67 -15.33 -9.65 -0.77
CA GLU A 67 -15.04 -10.65 -1.81
C GLU A 67 -13.58 -10.58 -2.31
N SER A 68 -12.73 -9.87 -1.58
CA SER A 68 -11.32 -9.70 -1.95
C SER A 68 -10.47 -9.31 -0.76
N ILE A 69 -9.15 -9.38 -0.93
CA ILE A 69 -8.20 -8.65 -0.11
C ILE A 69 -7.52 -7.56 -0.94
N SER A 70 -7.15 -6.47 -0.27
CA SER A 70 -6.36 -5.38 -0.82
C SER A 70 -4.97 -5.42 -0.20
N LEU A 71 -3.97 -5.73 -1.00
CA LEU A 71 -2.57 -5.80 -0.57
C LEU A 71 -1.80 -4.65 -1.22
N GLY A 72 -0.95 -3.96 -0.47
CA GLY A 72 -0.14 -2.91 -1.06
C GLY A 72 1.03 -2.49 -0.19
N ILE A 73 1.88 -1.66 -0.77
CA ILE A 73 3.00 -1.02 -0.08
C ILE A 73 3.19 0.37 -0.65
N GLY A 74 3.50 1.33 0.22
CA GLY A 74 3.84 2.69 -0.18
C GLY A 74 5.07 3.21 0.52
N CYS A 75 5.93 3.90 -0.23
CA CYS A 75 7.12 4.58 0.27
C CYS A 75 7.19 6.01 -0.31
N LEU A 76 7.99 6.88 0.32
CA LEU A 76 8.21 8.25 -0.17
C LEU A 76 8.76 8.27 -1.61
N VAL A 77 8.33 9.25 -2.41
CA VAL A 77 8.87 9.47 -3.76
C VAL A 77 10.37 9.73 -3.71
N SER A 78 10.84 10.46 -2.68
CA SER A 78 12.28 10.71 -2.47
C SER A 78 13.08 9.42 -2.36
N ASP A 79 12.55 8.42 -1.67
CA ASP A 79 13.25 7.17 -1.41
C ASP A 79 13.26 6.27 -2.65
N PHE A 80 12.14 6.19 -3.38
CA PHE A 80 12.11 5.52 -4.68
C PHE A 80 13.06 6.16 -5.68
N ALA A 81 13.14 7.50 -5.71
CA ALA A 81 14.06 8.21 -6.59
C ALA A 81 15.53 7.96 -6.22
N ALA A 82 15.85 7.86 -4.93
CA ALA A 82 17.21 7.61 -4.45
C ALA A 82 17.66 6.16 -4.67
N THR A 83 16.76 5.20 -4.45
CA THR A 83 17.05 3.75 -4.54
C THR A 83 16.89 3.20 -5.95
N MET A 84 16.13 3.89 -6.81
CA MET A 84 15.72 3.42 -8.14
C MET A 84 14.98 2.07 -8.10
N GLU A 85 14.40 1.72 -6.95
CA GLU A 85 13.57 0.53 -6.79
C GLU A 85 12.26 0.68 -7.57
N SER A 86 11.79 -0.43 -8.15
CA SER A 86 10.48 -0.46 -8.80
C SER A 86 9.39 -0.62 -7.74
N PRO A 87 8.39 0.27 -7.68
CA PRO A 87 7.28 0.13 -6.73
C PRO A 87 6.56 -1.23 -6.85
N SER A 88 6.32 -1.72 -8.06
CA SER A 88 5.66 -3.02 -8.26
C SER A 88 6.54 -4.20 -7.81
N ALA A 89 7.85 -4.13 -8.07
CA ALA A 89 8.78 -5.17 -7.61
C ALA A 89 8.88 -5.22 -6.08
N LEU A 90 8.73 -4.07 -5.41
CA LEU A 90 8.67 -4.01 -3.95
C LEU A 90 7.43 -4.74 -3.40
N LEU A 91 6.26 -4.55 -4.05
CA LEU A 91 5.04 -5.28 -3.71
C LEU A 91 5.19 -6.79 -3.95
N ASP A 92 5.81 -7.19 -5.05
CA ASP A 92 6.10 -8.59 -5.34
C ASP A 92 7.04 -9.21 -4.31
N ALA A 93 8.07 -8.49 -3.89
CA ALA A 93 8.98 -8.94 -2.84
C ALA A 93 8.28 -9.09 -1.49
N MET A 94 7.36 -8.19 -1.13
CA MET A 94 6.60 -8.26 0.13
C MET A 94 5.70 -9.50 0.24
N LYS A 95 5.28 -10.09 -0.89
CA LYS A 95 4.44 -11.31 -0.92
C LYS A 95 5.21 -12.59 -0.56
N ASN A 96 6.55 -12.57 -0.56
CA ASN A 96 7.43 -13.75 -0.38
C ASN A 96 8.27 -13.66 0.89
#